data_AF-A0A9D7K5H1-F1
#
_entry.id   AF-A0A9D7K5H1-F1
#
_cell.length_a   1.000
_cell.length_b   1.000
_cell.length_c   1.000
_cell.angle_alpha   90.00
_cell.angle_beta   90.00
_cell.angle_gamma   90.00
#
_symmetry.space_group_name_H-M   'P 1'
#
loop_
_entity.id
_entity.type
_entity.pdbx_description
1 polymer ?
#
loop_
_entity_poly.entity_id
_entity_poly.type
_entity_poly.pdbx_seq_one_letter_code
_entity_poly.pdbx_strand_id
1 'polypeptide(L)'
;MRFLFLTLLIILWFPLLSFCYTPTRIPVKLGDNEIYLLKYDKAGESMVFVHVHENETSSLEAGLHTWNRTGGKLITLVHSFDGSKNRFVTFSHKKTTYRFDPNRIYTLDRTILKNNISVVKGKGEVDDFIVNEVEKLAKIIWREVDGFSFIIALHNNKNEAGALVRKNWFKKVYREESFNITSYIKKFDTESSSNLSCDDIYINPRLNNSEFFIVTERRDFSILYRKRYTVVLQNDNPIDDGSMSVFAKKYNIRYVNTEAKMGRIKEQIEMLRILLDL
;
A
#
# COMPACT_ATOMS: atom_id res chain seq x y z
N MET A 1 17.13 41.67 -54.61
CA MET A 1 15.84 41.09 -54.18
C MET A 1 16.13 39.77 -53.47
N ARG A 2 16.07 39.72 -52.13
CA ARG A 2 16.18 38.47 -51.35
C ARG A 2 14.80 38.19 -50.77
N PHE A 3 14.18 37.10 -51.21
CA PHE A 3 12.90 36.62 -50.68
C PHE A 3 13.15 35.91 -49.33
N LEU A 4 12.52 36.41 -48.27
CA LEU A 4 12.48 35.79 -46.96
C LEU A 4 11.31 34.79 -46.95
N PHE A 5 11.60 33.49 -46.90
CA PHE A 5 10.57 32.47 -46.66
C PHE A 5 10.30 32.40 -45.15
N LEU A 6 9.14 32.90 -44.74
CA LEU A 6 8.63 32.76 -43.37
C LEU A 6 7.80 31.48 -43.31
N THR A 7 8.37 30.39 -42.81
CA THR A 7 7.61 29.16 -42.50
C THR A 7 6.79 29.39 -41.22
N LEU A 8 5.48 29.49 -41.37
CA LEU A 8 4.51 29.58 -40.29
C LEU A 8 4.37 28.20 -39.63
N LEU A 9 4.92 28.02 -38.43
CA LEU A 9 4.78 26.79 -37.63
C LEU A 9 3.43 26.83 -36.91
N ILE A 10 2.42 26.14 -37.43
CA ILE A 10 1.13 25.96 -36.76
C ILE A 10 1.32 24.91 -35.67
N ILE A 11 1.48 25.35 -34.42
CA ILE A 11 1.44 24.48 -33.25
C ILE A 11 -0.03 24.15 -32.98
N LEU A 12 -0.48 22.99 -33.46
CA LEU A 12 -1.76 22.40 -33.08
C LEU A 12 -1.68 21.99 -31.60
N TRP A 13 -2.24 22.82 -30.73
CA TRP A 13 -2.41 22.53 -29.32
C TRP A 13 -3.52 21.48 -29.18
N PHE A 14 -3.16 20.20 -29.19
CA PHE A 14 -4.06 19.13 -28.76
C PHE A 14 -4.25 19.27 -27.25
N PRO A 15 -5.46 19.58 -26.75
CA PRO A 15 -5.70 19.42 -25.33
C PRO A 15 -5.57 17.93 -25.03
N LEU A 16 -4.58 17.57 -24.21
CA LEU A 16 -4.60 16.31 -23.49
C LEU A 16 -5.93 16.28 -22.74
N LEU A 17 -6.90 15.53 -23.27
CA LEU A 17 -8.09 15.12 -22.53
C LEU A 17 -7.59 14.26 -21.37
N SER A 18 -7.21 14.92 -20.27
CA SER A 18 -7.13 14.29 -18.97
C SER A 18 -8.55 13.89 -18.63
N PHE A 19 -8.92 12.66 -18.97
CA PHE A 19 -10.11 12.04 -18.40
C PHE A 19 -9.94 12.06 -16.89
N CYS A 20 -10.60 13.02 -16.24
CA CYS A 20 -10.70 13.06 -14.80
C CYS A 20 -11.71 11.97 -14.43
N TYR A 21 -11.21 10.79 -14.03
CA TYR A 21 -12.08 9.75 -13.50
C TYR A 21 -12.53 10.18 -12.11
N THR A 22 -13.82 10.46 -11.97
CA THR A 22 -14.43 10.73 -10.68
C THR A 22 -14.64 9.40 -9.97
N PRO A 23 -13.97 9.13 -8.84
CA PRO A 23 -14.21 7.91 -8.09
C PRO A 23 -15.62 7.90 -7.49
N THR A 24 -16.19 6.70 -7.35
CA THR A 24 -17.32 6.49 -6.46
C THR A 24 -16.82 6.64 -5.02
N ARG A 25 -17.45 7.53 -4.25
CA ARG A 25 -17.09 7.80 -2.86
C ARG A 25 -18.05 7.08 -1.91
N ILE A 26 -17.53 6.15 -1.13
CA ILE A 26 -18.30 5.42 -0.12
C ILE A 26 -17.96 5.98 1.26
N PRO A 27 -18.90 6.67 1.95
CA PRO A 27 -18.68 7.09 3.33
C PRO A 27 -18.70 5.89 4.27
N VAL A 28 -17.75 5.84 5.19
CA VAL A 28 -17.65 4.80 6.23
C VAL A 28 -17.57 5.50 7.59
N LYS A 29 -18.58 5.30 8.43
CA LYS A 29 -18.54 5.71 9.83
C LYS A 29 -17.51 4.87 10.59
N LEU A 30 -16.71 5.55 11.41
CA LEU A 30 -15.68 4.96 12.25
C LEU A 30 -15.63 5.73 13.57
N GLY A 31 -16.34 5.23 14.58
CA GLY A 31 -16.63 5.97 15.81
C GLY A 31 -17.36 7.29 15.52
N ASP A 32 -16.83 8.39 16.05
CA ASP A 32 -17.36 9.75 15.88
C ASP A 32 -16.90 10.39 14.55
N ASN A 33 -16.05 9.71 13.78
CA ASN A 33 -15.50 10.18 12.51
C ASN A 33 -16.18 9.53 11.30
N GLU A 34 -15.97 10.13 10.13
CA GLU A 34 -16.31 9.56 8.83
C GLU A 34 -15.06 9.56 7.96
N ILE A 35 -14.76 8.41 7.37
CA ILE A 35 -13.69 8.24 6.38
C ILE A 35 -14.30 7.82 5.05
N TYR A 36 -13.50 7.77 3.99
CA TYR A 36 -14.01 7.45 2.66
C TYR A 36 -13.20 6.34 2.00
N LEU A 37 -13.92 5.36 1.47
CA LEU A 37 -13.37 4.43 0.48
C LEU A 37 -13.70 4.98 -0.91
N LEU A 38 -12.67 5.34 -1.66
CA LEU A 38 -12.80 5.76 -3.05
C LEU A 38 -12.63 4.55 -3.96
N LYS A 39 -13.51 4.41 -4.95
CA LYS A 39 -13.48 3.33 -5.93
C LYS A 39 -13.42 3.87 -7.34
N TYR A 40 -12.54 3.27 -8.13
CA TYR A 40 -12.37 3.52 -9.54
C TYR A 40 -12.67 2.22 -10.26
N ASP A 41 -13.78 2.19 -11.00
CA ASP A 41 -14.24 1.01 -11.72
C ASP A 41 -14.17 1.28 -13.22
N LYS A 42 -13.55 0.34 -13.96
CA LYS A 42 -13.46 0.40 -15.42
C LYS A 42 -13.47 -1.02 -15.98
N ALA A 43 -14.25 -1.26 -17.02
CA ALA A 43 -14.23 -2.55 -17.71
C ALA A 43 -12.79 -2.90 -18.12
N GLY A 44 -12.37 -4.14 -17.88
CA GLY A 44 -11.00 -4.56 -18.10
C GLY A 44 -10.67 -5.82 -17.30
N GLU A 45 -9.41 -5.91 -16.90
CA GLU A 45 -8.81 -7.08 -16.25
C GLU A 45 -9.52 -7.47 -14.93
N SER A 46 -9.49 -8.77 -14.62
CA SER A 46 -10.00 -9.34 -13.36
C SER A 46 -8.99 -9.15 -12.23
N MET A 47 -8.53 -7.91 -12.05
CA MET A 47 -7.62 -7.51 -10.98
C MET A 47 -8.12 -6.27 -10.22
N VAL A 48 -7.68 -6.16 -8.97
CA VAL A 48 -7.94 -5.01 -8.12
C VAL A 48 -6.65 -4.43 -7.56
N PHE A 49 -6.47 -3.12 -7.75
CA PHE A 49 -5.41 -2.35 -7.13
C PHE A 49 -5.88 -1.83 -5.77
N VAL A 50 -5.07 -2.02 -4.73
CA VAL A 50 -5.42 -1.66 -3.35
C VAL A 50 -4.38 -0.71 -2.78
N HIS A 51 -4.83 0.48 -2.36
CA HIS A 51 -3.99 1.50 -1.72
C HIS A 51 -4.64 1.97 -0.41
N VAL A 52 -4.08 1.59 0.74
CA VAL A 52 -4.73 1.87 2.04
C VAL A 52 -4.00 2.89 2.92
N HIS A 53 -2.70 3.15 2.67
CA HIS A 53 -1.95 4.18 3.38
C HIS A 53 -2.04 5.51 2.64
N GLU A 54 -2.84 6.45 3.12
CA GLU A 54 -3.10 7.70 2.37
C GLU A 54 -1.84 8.51 2.06
N ASN A 55 -0.79 8.41 2.89
CA ASN A 55 0.48 9.08 2.67
C ASN A 55 1.35 8.48 1.56
N GLU A 56 1.04 7.30 1.01
CA GLU A 56 1.80 6.61 -0.03
C GLU A 56 1.43 7.10 -1.44
N THR A 57 1.49 8.43 -1.60
CA THR A 57 0.89 9.14 -2.75
C THR A 57 1.47 8.77 -4.11
N SER A 58 2.76 8.42 -4.18
CA SER A 58 3.40 8.03 -5.44
C SER A 58 2.88 6.67 -5.93
N SER A 59 2.54 5.76 -5.02
CA SER A 59 1.92 4.47 -5.34
C SER A 59 0.50 4.64 -5.82
N LEU A 60 -0.28 5.51 -5.20
CA LEU A 60 -1.61 5.84 -5.71
C LEU A 60 -1.54 6.43 -7.12
N GLU A 61 -0.60 7.33 -7.38
CA GLU A 61 -0.41 7.93 -8.71
C GLU A 61 0.01 6.87 -9.76
N ALA A 62 0.98 6.01 -9.45
CA ALA A 62 1.39 4.91 -10.32
C ALA A 62 0.25 3.89 -10.56
N GLY A 63 -0.53 3.61 -9.52
CA GLY A 63 -1.72 2.77 -9.58
C GLY A 63 -2.79 3.33 -10.50
N LEU A 64 -3.18 4.60 -10.31
CA LEU A 64 -4.15 5.28 -11.16
C LEU A 64 -3.68 5.36 -12.62
N HIS A 65 -2.39 5.60 -12.85
CA HIS A 65 -1.80 5.58 -14.19
C HIS A 65 -1.97 4.21 -14.87
N THR A 66 -1.69 3.13 -14.14
CA THR A 66 -1.77 1.76 -14.64
C THR A 66 -3.21 1.31 -14.83
N TRP A 67 -4.07 1.56 -13.83
CA TRP A 67 -5.51 1.30 -13.87
C TRP A 67 -6.19 2.01 -15.04
N ASN A 68 -5.85 3.27 -15.32
CA ASN A 68 -6.41 3.99 -16.46
C ASN A 68 -6.14 3.30 -17.80
N ARG A 69 -5.01 2.58 -17.93
CA ARG A 69 -4.65 1.85 -19.16
C ARG A 69 -5.30 0.47 -19.25
N THR A 70 -5.50 -0.20 -18.11
CA THR A 70 -5.84 -1.63 -18.06
C THR A 70 -7.28 -1.92 -17.66
N GLY A 71 -7.92 -0.98 -16.97
CA GLY A 71 -9.22 -1.20 -16.34
C GLY A 71 -9.10 -2.03 -15.06
N GLY A 72 -10.16 -2.78 -14.75
CA GLY A 72 -10.33 -3.43 -13.46
C GLY A 72 -10.79 -2.45 -12.39
N LYS A 73 -10.47 -2.74 -11.13
CA LYS A 73 -10.84 -1.90 -9.99
C LYS A 73 -9.58 -1.30 -9.34
N LEU A 74 -9.67 -0.05 -8.90
CA LEU A 74 -8.73 0.51 -7.93
C LEU A 74 -9.51 1.04 -6.73
N ILE A 75 -9.10 0.66 -5.52
CA ILE A 75 -9.63 1.24 -4.29
C ILE A 75 -8.56 2.02 -3.54
N THR A 76 -8.96 3.15 -2.95
CA THR A 76 -8.09 3.88 -2.02
C THR A 76 -8.84 4.36 -0.78
N LEU A 77 -8.18 4.29 0.37
CA LEU A 77 -8.71 4.81 1.63
C LEU A 77 -8.31 6.28 1.80
N VAL A 78 -9.28 7.12 2.15
CA VAL A 78 -9.08 8.53 2.52
C VAL A 78 -9.57 8.72 3.96
N HIS A 79 -8.64 8.97 4.85
CA HIS A 79 -8.85 8.98 6.30
C HIS A 79 -8.16 10.16 7.01
N SER A 80 -7.51 11.06 6.27
CA SER A 80 -6.97 12.31 6.78
C SER A 80 -7.80 13.52 6.34
N PHE A 81 -8.08 14.42 7.28
CA PHE A 81 -8.84 15.65 7.04
C PHE A 81 -8.19 16.90 7.66
N ASP A 82 -7.01 16.74 8.26
CA ASP A 82 -6.24 17.81 8.90
C ASP A 82 -5.35 18.60 7.91
N GLY A 83 -5.51 18.34 6.60
CA GLY A 83 -4.68 18.90 5.54
C GLY A 83 -3.36 18.16 5.29
N SER A 84 -3.08 17.09 6.06
CA SER A 84 -1.96 16.17 5.82
C SER A 84 -2.46 14.84 5.26
N LYS A 85 -1.57 14.02 4.71
CA LYS A 85 -1.86 12.63 4.36
C LYS A 85 -1.11 11.73 5.32
N ASN A 86 -1.82 10.82 5.98
CA ASN A 86 -1.27 10.02 7.08
C ASN A 86 -1.16 8.55 6.69
N ARG A 87 -0.25 7.82 7.35
CA ARG A 87 -0.15 6.36 7.23
C ARG A 87 -1.22 5.64 8.03
N PHE A 88 -1.41 6.11 9.27
CA PHE A 88 -2.33 5.49 10.22
C PHE A 88 -3.70 6.15 10.13
N VAL A 89 -4.74 5.34 10.24
CA VAL A 89 -6.11 5.82 10.42
C VAL A 89 -6.26 6.27 11.87
N THR A 90 -6.84 7.44 12.10
CA THR A 90 -7.20 7.92 13.43
C THR A 90 -8.69 8.24 13.48
N PHE A 91 -9.33 7.92 14.60
CA PHE A 91 -10.72 8.25 14.85
C PHE A 91 -10.97 8.42 16.34
N SER A 92 -12.05 9.11 16.69
CA SER A 92 -12.42 9.37 18.08
C SER A 92 -13.69 8.65 18.46
N HIS A 93 -13.80 8.26 19.73
CA HIS A 93 -15.03 7.82 20.35
C HIS A 93 -15.00 8.21 21.84
N LYS A 94 -16.06 8.83 22.35
CA LYS A 94 -16.18 9.23 23.78
C LYS A 94 -14.94 10.01 24.28
N LYS A 95 -14.49 11.01 23.52
CA LYS A 95 -13.31 11.86 23.83
C LYS A 95 -11.95 11.12 23.87
N THR A 96 -11.90 9.88 23.42
CA THR A 96 -10.67 9.10 23.26
C THR A 96 -10.39 8.94 21.77
N THR A 97 -9.14 9.15 21.35
CA THR A 97 -8.69 8.98 19.97
C THR A 97 -7.91 7.69 19.86
N TYR A 98 -8.32 6.87 18.89
CA TYR A 98 -7.75 5.58 18.55
C TYR A 98 -7.00 5.68 17.23
N ARG A 99 -6.04 4.78 17.03
CA ARG A 99 -5.19 4.71 15.85
C ARG A 99 -4.85 3.27 15.51
N PHE A 100 -4.87 2.94 14.23
CA PHE A 100 -4.42 1.65 13.70
C PHE A 100 -3.78 1.83 12.31
N ASP A 101 -3.00 0.83 11.89
CA ASP A 101 -2.50 0.73 10.51
C ASP A 101 -3.57 0.01 9.66
N PRO A 102 -4.05 0.59 8.54
CA PRO A 102 -5.13 0.00 7.75
C PRO A 102 -4.72 -1.27 6.99
N ASN A 103 -3.43 -1.63 6.98
CA ASN A 103 -2.93 -2.93 6.54
C ASN A 103 -2.58 -3.84 7.74
N ARG A 104 -3.22 -3.66 8.89
CA ARG A 104 -3.09 -4.50 10.09
C ARG A 104 -4.46 -4.86 10.70
N ILE A 105 -5.51 -4.83 9.90
CA ILE A 105 -6.91 -5.02 10.34
C ILE A 105 -7.58 -6.27 9.74
N TYR A 106 -6.88 -7.04 8.92
CA TYR A 106 -7.40 -8.21 8.21
C TYR A 106 -7.02 -9.51 8.94
N THR A 107 -7.80 -9.86 9.96
CA THR A 107 -7.63 -11.11 10.71
C THR A 107 -8.98 -11.59 11.23
N LEU A 108 -9.12 -12.90 11.47
CA LEU A 108 -10.26 -13.46 12.19
C LEU A 108 -10.00 -13.56 13.70
N ASP A 109 -8.76 -13.35 14.14
CA ASP A 109 -8.39 -13.33 15.55
C ASP A 109 -8.61 -11.93 16.15
N ARG A 110 -9.63 -11.82 16.99
CA ARG A 110 -9.97 -10.55 17.66
C ARG A 110 -8.88 -10.06 18.60
N THR A 111 -8.03 -10.95 19.12
CA THR A 111 -6.90 -10.58 19.98
C THR A 111 -5.83 -9.87 19.16
N ILE A 112 -5.49 -10.40 17.98
CA ILE A 112 -4.56 -9.75 17.05
C ILE A 112 -5.12 -8.39 16.60
N LEU A 113 -6.39 -8.35 16.19
CA LEU A 113 -7.03 -7.09 15.78
C LEU A 113 -7.00 -6.04 16.90
N LYS A 114 -7.33 -6.43 18.14
CA LYS A 114 -7.28 -5.55 19.31
C LYS A 114 -5.87 -5.03 19.56
N ASN A 115 -4.85 -5.88 19.46
CA ASN A 115 -3.44 -5.50 19.65
C ASN A 115 -2.93 -4.52 18.57
N ASN A 116 -3.54 -4.53 17.39
CA ASN A 116 -3.21 -3.61 16.28
C ASN A 116 -3.90 -2.24 16.41
N ILE A 117 -4.72 -2.02 17.45
CA ILE A 117 -5.37 -0.75 17.73
C ILE A 117 -4.72 -0.12 18.97
N SER A 118 -4.39 1.16 18.87
CA SER A 118 -3.75 1.92 19.95
C SER A 118 -4.57 3.14 20.34
N VAL A 119 -4.60 3.45 21.63
CA VAL A 119 -5.11 4.74 22.14
C VAL A 119 -4.00 5.77 22.04
N VAL A 120 -4.25 6.88 21.34
CA VAL A 120 -3.25 7.95 21.13
C VAL A 120 -3.57 9.23 21.88
N LYS A 121 -4.82 9.40 22.32
CA LYS A 121 -5.26 10.54 23.15
C LYS A 121 -6.48 10.13 23.99
N GLY A 122 -6.57 10.59 25.23
CA GLY A 122 -7.69 10.29 26.12
C GLY A 122 -7.37 9.18 27.12
N LYS A 123 -8.41 8.66 27.78
CA LYS A 123 -8.32 7.63 28.84
C LYS A 123 -9.17 6.39 28.59
N GLY A 124 -9.80 6.28 27.42
CA GLY A 124 -10.55 5.09 27.03
C GLY A 124 -9.62 3.90 26.78
N GLU A 125 -10.23 2.73 26.61
CA GLU A 125 -9.57 1.48 26.28
C GLU A 125 -10.05 0.94 24.93
N VAL A 126 -9.31 0.00 24.36
CA VAL A 126 -9.76 -0.73 23.17
C VAL A 126 -10.73 -1.83 23.62
N ASP A 127 -11.99 -1.44 23.79
CA ASP A 127 -13.11 -2.32 24.11
C ASP A 127 -13.69 -3.01 22.85
N ASP A 128 -14.69 -3.87 23.03
CA ASP A 128 -15.33 -4.58 21.92
C ASP A 128 -16.01 -3.66 20.91
N PHE A 129 -16.51 -2.50 21.34
CA PHE A 129 -17.10 -1.53 20.42
C PHE A 129 -16.03 -1.00 19.45
N ILE A 130 -14.86 -0.63 19.97
CA ILE A 130 -13.73 -0.16 19.15
C ILE A 130 -13.23 -1.25 18.20
N VAL A 131 -13.09 -2.48 18.68
CA VAL A 131 -12.68 -3.61 17.83
C VAL A 131 -13.69 -3.85 16.71
N ASN A 132 -15.00 -3.81 17.02
CA ASN A 132 -16.06 -4.02 16.04
C ASN A 132 -16.11 -2.92 14.97
N GLU A 133 -15.83 -1.67 15.33
CA GLU A 133 -15.77 -0.56 14.36
C GLU A 133 -14.62 -0.76 13.35
N VAL A 134 -13.44 -1.19 13.81
CA VAL A 134 -12.30 -1.49 12.93
C VAL A 134 -12.52 -2.75 12.11
N GLU A 135 -13.11 -3.80 12.70
CA GLU A 135 -13.48 -5.03 12.00
C GLU A 135 -14.50 -4.75 10.89
N LYS A 136 -15.49 -3.89 11.15
CA LYS A 136 -16.47 -3.46 10.16
C LYS A 136 -15.82 -2.74 8.99
N LEU A 137 -14.84 -1.85 9.25
CA LEU A 137 -14.07 -1.21 8.19
C LEU A 137 -13.31 -2.25 7.35
N ALA A 138 -12.62 -3.20 8.00
CA ALA A 138 -11.89 -4.27 7.30
C ALA A 138 -12.83 -5.06 6.38
N LYS A 139 -14.02 -5.43 6.85
CA LYS A 139 -15.06 -6.13 6.07
C LYS A 139 -15.56 -5.29 4.88
N ILE A 140 -15.73 -3.99 5.06
CA ILE A 140 -16.15 -3.08 3.97
C ILE A 140 -15.08 -3.03 2.88
N ILE A 141 -13.81 -2.89 3.26
CA ILE A 141 -12.70 -2.88 2.29
C ILE A 141 -12.56 -4.25 1.61
N TRP A 142 -12.62 -5.33 2.39
CA TRP A 142 -12.46 -6.70 1.88
C TRP A 142 -13.51 -7.08 0.83
N ARG A 143 -14.77 -6.69 1.05
CA ARG A 143 -15.88 -6.88 0.09
C ARG A 143 -15.67 -6.23 -1.27
N GLU A 144 -14.79 -5.24 -1.37
CA GLU A 144 -14.48 -4.61 -2.65
C GLU A 144 -13.37 -5.34 -3.41
N VAL A 145 -12.64 -6.24 -2.77
CA VAL A 145 -11.47 -6.94 -3.32
C VAL A 145 -11.65 -8.45 -3.45
N ASP A 146 -12.47 -9.08 -2.61
CA ASP A 146 -12.58 -10.54 -2.48
C ASP A 146 -13.23 -11.25 -3.68
N GLY A 147 -13.95 -10.50 -4.52
CA GLY A 147 -14.47 -10.98 -5.80
C GLY A 147 -13.45 -11.04 -6.94
N PHE A 148 -12.21 -10.57 -6.73
CA PHE A 148 -11.17 -10.55 -7.75
C PHE A 148 -10.18 -11.71 -7.60
N SER A 149 -9.75 -12.26 -8.72
CA SER A 149 -8.76 -13.35 -8.75
C SER A 149 -7.33 -12.88 -8.46
N PHE A 150 -7.06 -11.58 -8.56
CA PHE A 150 -5.73 -11.02 -8.39
C PHE A 150 -5.77 -9.66 -7.68
N ILE A 151 -5.12 -9.59 -6.52
CA ILE A 151 -4.97 -8.36 -5.72
C ILE A 151 -3.55 -7.82 -5.90
N ILE A 152 -3.45 -6.54 -6.30
CA ILE A 152 -2.20 -5.80 -6.39
C ILE A 152 -2.20 -4.69 -5.34
N ALA A 153 -1.44 -4.87 -4.26
CA ALA A 153 -1.25 -3.85 -3.25
C ALA A 153 -0.18 -2.84 -3.66
N LEU A 154 -0.49 -1.56 -3.45
CA LEU A 154 0.29 -0.42 -3.87
C LEU A 154 0.90 0.26 -2.65
N HIS A 155 2.23 0.16 -2.50
CA HIS A 155 2.91 0.69 -1.34
C HIS A 155 4.16 1.51 -1.67
N ASN A 156 4.38 2.56 -0.85
CA ASN A 156 5.62 3.31 -0.85
C ASN A 156 6.34 3.22 0.48
N ASN A 157 7.67 3.09 0.41
CA ASN A 157 8.56 3.22 1.55
C ASN A 157 9.46 4.45 1.42
N LYS A 158 10.05 4.89 2.55
CA LYS A 158 10.88 6.10 2.58
C LYS A 158 12.36 5.83 2.34
N ASN A 159 12.82 4.62 2.68
CA ASN A 159 14.23 4.21 2.65
C ASN A 159 15.18 5.20 3.34
N GLU A 160 14.78 5.64 4.53
CA GLU A 160 15.61 6.43 5.42
C GLU A 160 16.56 5.50 6.16
N ALA A 161 17.86 5.74 6.05
CA ALA A 161 18.86 5.02 6.82
C ALA A 161 18.65 5.20 8.32
N GLY A 162 19.02 4.17 9.09
CA GLY A 162 19.03 4.26 10.55
C GLY A 162 19.98 5.36 11.01
N ALA A 163 19.50 6.25 11.88
CA ALA A 163 20.24 7.46 12.25
C ALA A 163 19.90 7.93 13.67
N LEU A 164 20.88 8.58 14.32
CA LEU A 164 20.65 9.32 15.57
C LEU A 164 19.92 10.64 15.27
N VAL A 165 18.63 10.71 15.58
CA VAL A 165 17.79 11.88 15.35
C VAL A 165 17.60 12.66 16.64
N ARG A 166 17.63 13.99 16.56
CA ARG A 166 17.37 14.87 17.70
C ARG A 166 15.88 14.81 18.05
N LYS A 167 15.53 14.23 19.20
CA LYS A 167 14.15 14.17 19.71
C LYS A 167 13.73 15.49 20.34
N ASN A 168 14.65 16.14 21.05
CA ASN A 168 14.46 17.46 21.63
C ASN A 168 15.83 18.11 21.86
N TRP A 169 15.85 19.27 22.52
CA TRP A 169 17.07 20.04 22.69
C TRP A 169 18.24 19.27 23.35
N PHE A 170 17.92 18.31 24.22
CA PHE A 170 18.89 17.60 25.06
C PHE A 170 19.06 16.12 24.71
N LYS A 171 18.23 15.56 23.81
CA LYS A 171 18.20 14.11 23.57
C LYS A 171 18.24 13.79 22.09
N LYS A 172 19.20 12.95 21.70
CA LYS A 172 19.18 12.19 20.45
C LYS A 172 18.66 10.78 20.74
N VAL A 173 17.90 10.24 19.79
CA VAL A 173 17.39 8.87 19.85
C VAL A 173 17.77 8.19 18.54
N TYR A 174 18.23 6.94 18.62
CA TYR A 174 18.46 6.15 17.42
C TYR A 174 17.11 5.79 16.80
N ARG A 175 16.92 6.15 15.55
CA ARG A 175 15.79 5.73 14.73
C ARG A 175 16.29 4.65 13.80
N GLU A 176 15.59 3.53 13.79
CA GLU A 176 15.89 2.42 12.90
C GLU A 176 15.74 2.81 11.43
N GLU A 177 16.39 2.03 10.57
CA GLU A 177 16.21 2.13 9.13
C GLU A 177 14.74 1.86 8.78
N SER A 178 14.19 2.63 7.85
CA SER A 178 12.81 2.43 7.42
C SER A 178 12.67 1.13 6.62
N PHE A 179 11.45 0.58 6.60
CA PHE A 179 11.09 -0.63 5.85
C PHE A 179 11.68 -0.67 4.42
N ASN A 180 12.36 -1.76 4.12
CA ASN A 180 12.91 -2.13 2.81
C ASN A 180 13.17 -3.64 2.75
N ILE A 181 13.71 -4.16 1.65
CA ILE A 181 13.96 -5.60 1.44
C ILE A 181 14.74 -6.28 2.57
N THR A 182 15.61 -5.56 3.29
CA THR A 182 16.40 -6.14 4.39
C THR A 182 15.55 -6.58 5.58
N SER A 183 14.29 -6.13 5.65
CA SER A 183 13.31 -6.53 6.67
C SER A 183 12.93 -8.02 6.57
N TYR A 184 13.12 -8.63 5.39
CA TYR A 184 12.85 -10.05 5.12
C TYR A 184 14.10 -10.93 5.26
N ILE A 185 15.27 -10.34 5.51
CA ILE A 185 16.51 -11.08 5.72
C ILE A 185 16.62 -11.39 7.23
N LYS A 186 16.80 -12.67 7.57
CA LYS A 186 17.08 -13.06 8.95
C LYS A 186 18.43 -12.50 9.38
N LYS A 187 18.45 -11.69 10.43
CA LYS A 187 19.68 -11.21 11.08
C LYS A 187 19.89 -12.10 12.31
N PHE A 188 21.15 -12.40 12.64
CA PHE A 188 21.52 -13.41 13.65
C PHE A 188 20.73 -13.32 14.97
N ASP A 189 20.38 -12.11 15.40
CA ASP A 189 19.73 -11.87 16.70
C ASP A 189 18.33 -11.23 16.60
N THR A 190 17.76 -11.08 15.40
CA THR A 190 16.44 -10.44 15.25
C THR A 190 15.48 -11.23 14.36
N GLU A 191 14.36 -11.60 14.96
CA GLU A 191 13.20 -12.16 14.27
C GLU A 191 12.16 -11.05 14.09
N SER A 192 11.61 -10.94 12.87
CA SER A 192 10.52 -10.03 12.52
C SER A 192 9.39 -10.86 11.92
N SER A 193 8.15 -10.39 12.02
CA SER A 193 7.04 -11.08 11.35
C SER A 193 7.31 -11.26 9.85
N SER A 194 7.97 -10.28 9.21
CA SER A 194 8.40 -10.34 7.82
C SER A 194 9.39 -11.47 7.53
N ASN A 195 10.49 -11.59 8.28
CA ASN A 195 11.49 -12.63 8.00
C ASN A 195 11.01 -14.04 8.38
N LEU A 196 10.15 -14.16 9.39
CA LEU A 196 9.49 -15.42 9.75
C LEU A 196 8.38 -15.83 8.77
N SER A 197 7.86 -14.88 7.98
CA SER A 197 6.85 -15.12 6.93
C SER A 197 7.45 -15.26 5.53
N CYS A 198 8.78 -15.31 5.41
CA CYS A 198 9.52 -15.42 4.16
C CYS A 198 9.84 -16.89 3.86
N ASP A 199 9.54 -17.38 2.66
CA ASP A 199 9.99 -18.69 2.16
C ASP A 199 11.27 -18.56 1.33
N ASP A 200 11.28 -17.59 0.41
CA ASP A 200 12.33 -17.43 -0.58
C ASP A 200 12.51 -15.95 -0.93
N ILE A 201 13.74 -15.59 -1.29
CA ILE A 201 14.11 -14.21 -1.58
C ILE A 201 15.14 -14.17 -2.70
N TYR A 202 14.86 -13.32 -3.69
CA TYR A 202 15.86 -12.93 -4.67
C TYR A 202 16.11 -11.44 -4.57
N ILE A 203 17.39 -11.08 -4.46
CA ILE A 203 17.83 -9.68 -4.38
C ILE A 203 18.63 -9.36 -5.63
N ASN A 204 18.17 -8.38 -6.41
CA ASN A 204 18.98 -7.79 -7.46
C ASN A 204 19.73 -6.58 -6.88
N PRO A 205 21.05 -6.66 -6.67
CA PRO A 205 21.82 -5.57 -6.07
C PRO A 205 21.91 -4.32 -6.95
N ARG A 206 21.46 -4.38 -8.21
CA ARG A 206 21.37 -3.22 -9.12
C ARG A 206 20.10 -2.41 -8.95
N LEU A 207 19.06 -2.97 -8.33
CA LEU A 207 17.81 -2.25 -8.05
C LEU A 207 17.91 -1.55 -6.70
N ASN A 208 17.09 -0.52 -6.50
CA ASN A 208 17.00 0.10 -5.19
C ASN A 208 16.46 -0.94 -4.20
N ASN A 209 17.01 -1.01 -2.99
CA ASN A 209 16.55 -1.94 -1.94
C ASN A 209 15.10 -1.64 -1.47
N SER A 210 14.55 -0.50 -1.89
CA SER A 210 13.15 -0.07 -1.72
C SER A 210 12.19 -0.56 -2.79
N GLU A 211 12.72 -1.04 -3.91
CA GLU A 211 11.97 -1.49 -5.09
C GLU A 211 11.96 -3.00 -5.09
N PHE A 212 10.87 -3.57 -4.59
CA PHE A 212 10.73 -5.02 -4.52
C PHE A 212 9.27 -5.44 -4.54
N PHE A 213 9.07 -6.71 -4.84
CA PHE A 213 7.75 -7.35 -4.76
C PHE A 213 7.68 -8.27 -3.55
N ILE A 214 6.50 -8.40 -2.97
CA ILE A 214 6.16 -9.53 -2.10
C ILE A 214 5.02 -10.27 -2.78
N VAL A 215 5.17 -11.58 -2.98
CA VAL A 215 4.20 -12.39 -3.73
C VAL A 215 3.76 -13.59 -2.89
N THR A 216 2.52 -14.05 -3.10
CA THR A 216 1.99 -15.23 -2.40
C THR A 216 2.11 -16.53 -3.21
N GLU A 217 2.45 -16.44 -4.50
CA GLU A 217 2.56 -17.58 -5.41
C GLU A 217 3.98 -17.78 -5.93
N ARG A 218 4.45 -19.03 -5.93
CA ARG A 218 5.79 -19.38 -6.45
C ARG A 218 5.93 -19.15 -7.96
N ARG A 219 4.83 -19.18 -8.72
CA ARG A 219 4.83 -18.83 -10.15
C ARG A 219 5.27 -17.38 -10.36
N ASP A 220 4.67 -16.45 -9.61
CA ASP A 220 4.99 -15.02 -9.68
C ASP A 220 6.44 -14.76 -9.26
N PHE A 221 6.87 -15.39 -8.17
CA PHE A 221 8.26 -15.34 -7.72
C PHE A 221 9.22 -15.76 -8.83
N SER A 222 8.94 -16.89 -9.48
CA SER A 222 9.80 -17.47 -10.54
C SER A 222 9.87 -16.57 -11.78
N ILE A 223 8.76 -15.91 -12.16
CA ILE A 223 8.76 -14.99 -13.30
C ILE A 223 9.53 -13.71 -12.95
N LEU A 224 9.30 -13.11 -11.78
CA LEU A 224 9.99 -11.90 -11.33
C LEU A 224 11.50 -12.14 -11.13
N TYR A 225 11.87 -13.31 -10.58
CA TYR A 225 13.25 -13.78 -10.50
C TYR A 225 13.93 -13.81 -11.87
N ARG A 226 13.29 -14.43 -12.87
CA ARG A 226 13.83 -14.49 -14.25
C ARG A 226 13.93 -13.11 -14.89
N LYS A 227 12.98 -12.21 -14.60
CA LYS A 227 13.01 -10.79 -15.00
C LYS A 227 14.00 -9.95 -14.18
N ARG A 228 14.73 -10.56 -13.23
CA ARG A 228 15.74 -9.93 -12.37
C ARG A 228 15.18 -8.83 -11.45
N TYR A 229 13.93 -8.93 -11.01
CA TYR A 229 13.38 -8.04 -9.99
C TYR A 229 13.63 -8.56 -8.60
N THR A 230 13.93 -7.68 -7.65
CA THR A 230 13.98 -8.05 -6.22
C THR A 230 12.59 -8.51 -5.79
N VAL A 231 12.48 -9.71 -5.24
CA VAL A 231 11.21 -10.34 -4.93
C VAL A 231 11.33 -11.24 -3.71
N VAL A 232 10.29 -11.22 -2.88
CA VAL A 232 10.08 -12.09 -1.72
C VAL A 232 8.88 -12.99 -1.99
N LEU A 233 9.04 -14.30 -1.75
CA LEU A 233 7.91 -15.22 -1.65
C LEU A 233 7.48 -15.33 -0.18
N GLN A 234 6.22 -15.00 0.08
CA GLN A 234 5.58 -15.28 1.36
C GLN A 234 5.41 -16.79 1.53
N ASN A 235 5.74 -17.31 2.71
CA ASN A 235 5.60 -18.73 3.00
C ASN A 235 4.14 -19.19 3.14
N ASP A 236 3.95 -20.50 3.28
CA ASP A 236 2.62 -21.10 3.33
C ASP A 236 1.89 -20.88 4.67
N ASN A 237 2.65 -20.63 5.76
CA ASN A 237 2.12 -20.38 7.10
C ASN A 237 2.70 -19.08 7.67
N PRO A 238 2.36 -17.92 7.07
CA PRO A 238 2.90 -16.65 7.52
C PRO A 238 2.31 -16.29 8.88
N ILE A 239 3.04 -15.48 9.65
CA ILE A 239 2.53 -14.96 10.93
C ILE A 239 1.35 -14.05 10.64
N ASP A 240 0.22 -14.30 11.32
CA ASP A 240 -0.93 -13.39 11.26
C ASP A 240 -0.60 -12.08 11.98
N ASP A 241 -0.29 -11.06 11.18
CA ASP A 241 -0.08 -9.70 11.63
C ASP A 241 -1.26 -8.78 11.28
N GLY A 242 -2.36 -9.34 10.76
CA GLY A 242 -3.50 -8.58 10.26
C GLY A 242 -3.30 -7.94 8.88
N SER A 243 -2.27 -8.31 8.13
CA SER A 243 -2.06 -7.82 6.76
C SER A 243 -2.97 -8.45 5.73
N MET A 244 -3.27 -7.70 4.67
CA MET A 244 -4.10 -8.19 3.58
C MET A 244 -3.44 -9.36 2.84
N SER A 245 -2.11 -9.44 2.77
CA SER A 245 -1.41 -10.55 2.10
C SER A 245 -1.60 -11.88 2.82
N VAL A 246 -1.56 -11.86 4.16
CA VAL A 246 -1.83 -13.03 4.99
C VAL A 246 -3.30 -13.43 4.88
N PHE A 247 -4.21 -12.46 4.93
CA PHE A 247 -5.63 -12.71 4.78
C PHE A 247 -5.97 -13.29 3.40
N ALA A 248 -5.45 -12.71 2.31
CA ALA A 248 -5.65 -13.20 0.95
C ALA A 248 -5.15 -14.64 0.75
N LYS A 249 -3.99 -15.00 1.33
CA LYS A 249 -3.46 -16.37 1.30
C LYS A 249 -4.46 -17.36 1.93
N LYS A 250 -5.12 -17.00 3.04
CA LYS A 250 -6.15 -17.84 3.68
C LYS A 250 -7.37 -18.12 2.80
N TYR A 251 -7.70 -17.18 1.90
CA TYR A 251 -8.79 -17.33 0.92
C TYR A 251 -8.32 -17.83 -0.44
N ASN A 252 -7.04 -18.24 -0.59
CA ASN A 252 -6.43 -18.64 -1.85
C ASN A 252 -6.59 -17.59 -2.97
N ILE A 253 -6.50 -16.30 -2.62
CA ILE A 253 -6.51 -15.20 -3.59
C ILE A 253 -5.06 -14.81 -3.90
N ARG A 254 -4.70 -14.80 -5.19
CA ARG A 254 -3.38 -14.38 -5.67
C ARG A 254 -3.14 -12.93 -5.25
N TYR A 255 -2.00 -12.67 -4.62
CA TYR A 255 -1.68 -11.36 -4.07
C TYR A 255 -0.22 -10.98 -4.39
N VAL A 256 -0.04 -9.75 -4.86
CA VAL A 256 1.27 -9.12 -5.04
C VAL A 256 1.28 -7.75 -4.38
N ASN A 257 2.25 -7.50 -3.50
CA ASN A 257 2.60 -6.16 -3.04
C ASN A 257 3.70 -5.59 -3.94
N THR A 258 3.51 -4.34 -4.37
CA THR A 258 4.55 -3.52 -4.99
C THR A 258 5.07 -2.47 -4.01
N GLU A 259 6.32 -2.62 -3.59
CA GLU A 259 7.02 -1.66 -2.75
C GLU A 259 7.94 -0.82 -3.62
N ALA A 260 7.79 0.51 -3.58
CA ALA A 260 8.69 1.44 -4.26
C ALA A 260 9.07 2.60 -3.35
N LYS A 261 10.24 3.21 -3.57
CA LYS A 261 10.61 4.41 -2.83
C LYS A 261 9.66 5.57 -3.15
N MET A 262 9.24 6.31 -2.13
CA MET A 262 8.45 7.54 -2.27
C MET A 262 9.07 8.47 -3.33
N GLY A 263 8.24 8.99 -4.24
CA GLY A 263 8.67 9.86 -5.35
C GLY A 263 9.12 9.11 -6.62
N ARG A 264 9.32 7.79 -6.58
CA ARG A 264 9.76 6.98 -7.74
C ARG A 264 8.58 6.42 -8.53
N ILE A 265 7.72 7.33 -9.01
CA ILE A 265 6.47 7.00 -9.70
C ILE A 265 6.75 6.22 -10.99
N LYS A 266 7.76 6.62 -11.78
CA LYS A 266 8.10 5.97 -13.05
C LYS A 266 8.51 4.52 -12.83
N GLU A 267 9.33 4.27 -11.83
CA GLU A 267 9.81 2.95 -11.47
C GLU A 267 8.66 2.05 -11.01
N GLN A 268 7.76 2.58 -10.17
CA GLN A 268 6.57 1.81 -9.75
C GLN A 268 5.63 1.53 -10.92
N ILE A 269 5.48 2.44 -11.90
CA ILE A 269 4.73 2.15 -13.13
C ILE A 269 5.36 1.00 -13.92
N GLU A 270 6.69 0.96 -14.07
CA GLU A 270 7.35 -0.17 -14.76
C GLU A 270 7.20 -1.48 -13.99
N MET A 271 7.28 -1.43 -12.65
CA MET A 271 6.99 -2.60 -11.80
C MET A 271 5.57 -3.11 -12.00
N LEU A 272 4.57 -2.23 -12.02
CA LEU A 272 3.18 -2.59 -12.22
C LEU A 272 2.91 -3.15 -13.62
N ARG A 273 3.57 -2.60 -14.67
CA ARG A 273 3.44 -3.13 -16.04
C ARG A 273 3.83 -4.59 -16.14
N ILE A 274 4.87 -5.00 -15.42
CA ILE A 274 5.31 -6.40 -15.44
C ILE A 274 4.27 -7.34 -14.88
N LEU A 275 3.51 -6.89 -13.87
CA LEU A 275 2.44 -7.71 -13.27
C LEU A 275 1.30 -7.99 -14.25
N LEU A 276 1.11 -7.12 -15.24
CA LEU A 276 0.12 -7.31 -16.30
C LEU A 276 0.52 -8.41 -17.30
N ASP A 277 1.82 -8.75 -17.35
CA ASP A 277 2.36 -9.78 -18.24
C ASP A 277 2.47 -11.17 -17.57
N LEU A 278 1.99 -11.34 -16.32
CA LEU A 278 2.20 -12.55 -15.50
C LEU A 278 1.16 -13.67 -15.68
#